data_AF-A0A376VT40-F1
#
_entry.id   AF-A0A376VT40-F1
#
_cell.length_a   1.000
_cell.length_b   1.000
_cell.length_c   1.000
_cell.angle_alpha   90.00
_cell.angle_beta   90.00
_cell.angle_gamma   90.00
#
_symmetry.space_group_name_H-M   'P 1'
#
loop_
_entity.id
_entity.type
_entity.pdbx_description
1 polymer ?
#
loop_
_entity_poly.entity_id
_entity_poly.type
_entity_poly.pdbx_seq_one_letter_code
_entity_poly.pdbx_strand_id
1 'polypeptide(L)' 'MKISRLGEAPDYRFSLANERTFLAWIRTALGFLAAGVGLDQLAPDFATPVIRELLALLLCLFSGG' A
#
# COMPACT_ATOMS: atom_id res chain seq x y z
N MET A 1 -27.61 -9.68 8.51
CA MET A 1 -26.84 -9.39 7.28
C MET A 1 -27.74 -9.71 6.09
N LYS A 2 -28.31 -8.71 5.42
CA LYS A 2 -29.18 -8.93 4.25
C LYS A 2 -28.27 -9.17 3.05
N ILE A 3 -28.24 -10.41 2.55
CA ILE A 3 -27.54 -10.75 1.31
C ILE A 3 -28.29 -10.05 0.18
N SER A 4 -27.61 -9.20 -0.59
CA SER A 4 -28.18 -8.50 -1.74
C SER A 4 -28.76 -9.51 -2.73
N ARG A 5 -29.99 -9.28 -3.18
CA ARG A 5 -30.59 -10.07 -4.27
C ARG A 5 -29.96 -9.60 -5.58
N LEU A 6 -29.52 -10.54 -6.43
CA LEU A 6 -29.06 -10.21 -7.78
C LEU A 6 -30.17 -9.42 -8.51
N GLY A 7 -29.87 -8.19 -8.94
CA GLY A 7 -30.79 -7.31 -9.67
C GLY A 7 -31.16 -6.00 -8.95
N GLU A 8 -30.83 -5.83 -7.67
CA GLU A 8 -31.06 -4.59 -6.93
C GLU A 8 -29.73 -3.87 -6.67
N ALA A 9 -29.69 -2.54 -6.84
CA ALA A 9 -28.46 -1.78 -6.63
C ALA A 9 -27.97 -1.98 -5.18
N PRO A 10 -26.72 -2.42 -4.97
CA PRO A 10 -26.19 -2.59 -3.63
C PRO A 10 -26.22 -1.26 -2.86
N ASP A 11 -26.54 -1.31 -1.57
CA ASP A 11 -26.58 -0.11 -0.72
C ASP A 11 -25.22 0.62 -0.81
N TYR A 12 -25.29 1.89 -1.19
CA TYR A 12 -24.15 2.79 -1.39
C TYR A 12 -23.18 2.80 -0.20
N ARG A 13 -23.67 2.57 1.02
CA ARG A 13 -22.82 2.49 2.22
C ARG A 13 -21.76 1.39 2.12
N PHE A 14 -22.06 0.27 1.46
CA PHE A 14 -21.08 -0.80 1.25
C PHE A 14 -20.01 -0.40 0.24
N SER A 15 -20.39 0.27 -0.86
CA SER A 15 -19.45 0.81 -1.83
C SER A 15 -18.49 1.82 -1.20
N LEU A 16 -19.04 2.78 -0.44
CA LEU A 16 -18.24 3.78 0.29
C LEU A 16 -17.34 3.15 1.37
N ALA A 17 -17.79 2.06 2.00
CA ALA A 17 -16.95 1.32 2.93
C ALA A 17 -15.76 0.64 2.22
N ASN A 18 -16.01 0.04 1.05
CA ASN A 18 -14.96 -0.61 0.26
C ASN A 18 -13.96 0.41 -0.30
N GLU A 19 -14.42 1.57 -0.78
CA GLU A 19 -13.56 2.67 -1.22
C GLU A 19 -12.61 3.15 -0.12
N ARG A 20 -13.09 3.29 1.13
CA ARG A 20 -12.23 3.66 2.26
C ARG A 20 -11.16 2.61 2.56
N THR A 21 -11.52 1.32 2.51
CA THR A 21 -10.56 0.23 2.69
C THR A 21 -9.53 0.21 1.55
N PHE A 22 -9.99 0.38 0.32
CA PHE A 22 -9.14 0.45 -0.87
C PHE A 22 -8.15 1.61 -0.81
N LEU A 23 -8.62 2.81 -0.48
CA LEU A 23 -7.77 3.98 -0.31
C LEU A 23 -6.79 3.81 0.86
N ALA A 24 -7.21 3.13 1.93
CA ALA A 24 -6.32 2.81 3.04
C ALA A 24 -5.18 1.87 2.60
N TRP A 25 -5.47 0.89 1.75
CA TRP A 25 -4.46 -0.02 1.18
C TRP A 25 -3.51 0.70 0.22
N ILE A 26 -4.03 1.59 -0.64
CA ILE A 26 -3.18 2.42 -1.51
C ILE A 26 -2.25 3.29 -0.67
N ARG A 27 -2.74 3.88 0.42
CA ARG A 27 -1.91 4.71 1.30
C ARG A 27 -0.75 3.92 1.90
N THR A 28 -0.97 2.69 2.37
CA THR A 28 0.11 1.86 2.91
C THR A 28 1.10 1.46 1.82
N ALA A 29 0.62 1.09 0.64
CA ALA A 29 1.43 0.80 -0.54
C ALA A 29 2.36 1.97 -0.90
N LEU A 30 1.80 3.17 -1.05
CA LEU A 30 2.55 4.39 -1.36
C LEU A 30 3.55 4.75 -0.26
N GLY A 31 3.21 4.52 1.01
CA GLY A 31 4.12 4.73 2.13
C GLY A 31 5.37 3.85 2.05
N PHE A 32 5.19 2.56 1.75
CA PHE A 32 6.31 1.63 1.57
C PHE A 32 7.18 1.99 0.36
N LEU A 33 6.57 2.38 -0.76
CA LEU A 33 7.29 2.80 -1.96
C LEU A 33 8.10 4.09 -1.70
N ALA A 34 7.49 5.08 -1.05
CA ALA A 34 8.18 6.31 -0.66
C ALA A 34 9.33 6.04 0.31
N ALA A 35 9.17 5.11 1.26
CA ALA A 35 10.22 4.71 2.18
C ALA A 35 11.39 4.02 1.46
N GLY A 36 11.12 3.11 0.51
CA GLY A 36 12.16 2.45 -0.27
C GLY A 36 12.99 3.43 -1.11
N VAL A 37 12.32 4.30 -1.86
CA VAL A 37 12.99 5.36 -2.65
C VAL A 37 13.71 6.35 -1.74
N GLY A 38 13.09 6.74 -0.62
CA GLY A 38 13.69 7.66 0.33
C GLY A 38 14.95 7.10 1.00
N LEU A 39 14.97 5.81 1.32
CA LEU A 39 16.15 5.16 1.89
C LEU A 39 17.33 5.17 0.93
N ASP A 40 17.09 4.92 -0.36
CA ASP A 40 18.16 4.93 -1.35
C ASP A 40 18.70 6.33 -1.64
N GLN A 41 17.81 7.33 -1.72
CA GLN A 41 18.17 8.69 -2.15
C GLN A 41 18.57 9.63 -1.01
N LEU A 42 17.93 9.53 0.17
CA LEU A 42 18.14 10.47 1.28
C LEU A 42 19.05 9.93 2.37
N ALA A 43 19.35 8.62 2.39
CA ALA A 43 20.09 7.99 3.47
C ALA A 43 21.29 7.14 2.99
N PRO A 44 22.22 7.71 2.19
CA PRO A 44 23.29 6.94 1.58
C PRO A 44 24.23 6.27 2.60
N ASP A 45 24.46 6.90 3.75
CA ASP A 45 25.36 6.43 4.81
C ASP A 45 24.66 5.59 5.90
N PHE A 46 23.39 5.25 5.72
CA PHE A 46 22.58 4.57 6.75
C PHE A 46 23.03 3.12 7.01
N ALA A 47 23.59 2.45 6.00
CA ALA A 47 24.08 1.08 6.10
C ALA A 47 25.14 0.80 5.03
N THR A 48 25.71 -0.41 5.03
CA THR A 48 26.52 -0.85 3.89
C THR A 48 25.67 -0.81 2.61
N PRO A 49 26.28 -0.48 1.44
CA PRO A 49 25.53 -0.27 0.20
C PRO A 49 24.59 -1.44 -0.13
N VAL A 50 25.06 -2.66 0.07
CA VAL A 50 24.30 -3.90 -0.17
C VAL A 50 23.08 -4.01 0.77
N ILE A 51 23.24 -3.71 2.06
CA ILE A 51 22.13 -3.79 3.02
C ILE A 51 21.08 -2.73 2.71
N ARG A 52 21.51 -1.53 2.33
CA ARG A 52 20.62 -0.43 1.95
C ARG A 52 19.79 -0.78 0.71
N GLU A 53 20.42 -1.29 -0.34
CA GLU A 53 19.72 -1.75 -1.56
C GLU A 53 18.72 -2.86 -1.25
N LEU A 54 19.11 -3.86 -0.46
CA LEU A 54 18.21 -4.95 -0.07
C LEU A 54 17.00 -4.44 0.71
N LEU A 55 17.19 -3.50 1.63
CA LEU A 55 16.10 -2.87 2.37
C LEU A 55 15.19 -2.05 1.45
N ALA A 56 15.75 -1.25 0.55
CA ALA A 56 14.98 -0.46 -0.41
C ALA A 56 14.16 -1.35 -1.35
N LEU A 57 14.77 -2.42 -1.87
CA LEU A 57 14.10 -3.42 -2.71
C LEU A 57 12.99 -4.14 -1.94
N LEU A 58 13.25 -4.53 -0.70
CA LEU A 58 12.24 -5.17 0.15
C LEU A 58 11.04 -4.24 0.37
N LEU A 59 11.27 -2.97 0.72
CA LEU A 59 10.19 -1.99 0.89
C LEU A 59 9.38 -1.80 -0.40
N CYS A 60 10.05 -1.75 -1.55
CA CYS A 60 9.38 -1.64 -2.85
C CYS A 60 8.57 -2.91 -3.19
N LEU A 61 9.09 -4.11 -2.94
CA LEU A 61 8.40 -5.38 -3.21
C LEU A 61 7.14 -5.54 -2.35
N PHE A 62 7.22 -5.17 -1.07
CA PHE A 62 6.08 -5.24 -0.16
C PHE A 62 5.03 -4.13 -0.37
N SER A 63 5.30 -3.14 -1.22
CA SER A 63 4.35 -2.06 -1.48
C SER A 63 3.09 -2.51 -2.22
N GLY A 64 3.15 -3.56 -3.03
CA GLY A 64 2.01 -4.01 -3.87
C GLY A 64 1.35 -5.33 -3.45
N GLY A 65 1.76 -5.89 -2.31
CA GLY A 65 1.31 -7.21 -1.83
C GLY A 65 0.12 -7.17 -0.88
#